data_AF-A0A2V6WGF8-F1
#
_entry.id   AF-A0A2V6WGF8-F1
#
_cell.length_a   1.000
_cell.length_b   1.000
_cell.length_c   1.000
_cell.angle_alpha   90.00
_cell.angle_beta   90.00
_cell.angle_gamma   90.00
#
_symmetry.space_group_name_H-M   'P 1'
#
loop_
_entity.id
_entity.type
_entity.pdbx_description
1 polymer ?
#
loop_
_entity_poly.entity_id
_entity_poly.type
_entity_poly.pdbx_seq_one_letter_code
_entity_poly.pdbx_strand_id
1 'polypeptide(L)'
;MRLTIALAVTGVAAALLTAPALAQDVRPDDVKQDRQDIRQDRRELRRDNREIRRDRREIGQDTREIRGDRRDLREDRRDLAADRKAGDKDAVKNDLKDIRADRKDLRGDVKERRADARELREDRRDRRQDRRDVRHDRRDLRQDRKELKTDQTAK
;
A
#
# COMPACT_ATOMS: atom_id res chain seq x y z
N MET A 1 -41.93 25.22 53.08
CA MET A 1 -41.40 25.75 54.35
C MET A 1 -40.26 24.86 54.81
N ARG A 2 -39.09 25.46 55.11
CA ARG A 2 -37.95 24.91 55.88
C ARG A 2 -37.15 23.78 55.20
N LEU A 3 -35.82 23.70 55.24
CA LEU A 3 -34.74 24.56 55.74
C LEU A 3 -33.44 24.03 55.09
N THR A 4 -32.46 24.90 54.87
CA THR A 4 -31.10 24.60 54.39
C THR A 4 -30.16 24.14 55.52
N ILE A 5 -29.00 23.56 55.12
CA ILE A 5 -27.71 23.36 55.85
C ILE A 5 -27.72 22.09 56.75
N ALA A 6 -26.74 21.15 56.74
CA ALA A 6 -25.29 21.32 56.79
C ALA A 6 -24.50 20.07 56.34
N LEU A 7 -23.32 20.34 55.77
CA LEU A 7 -22.20 19.43 55.56
C LEU A 7 -21.64 18.86 56.88
N ALA A 8 -21.35 17.57 56.90
CA ALA A 8 -20.36 16.97 57.78
C ALA A 8 -19.47 16.01 56.97
N VAL A 9 -18.27 16.49 56.66
CA VAL A 9 -17.15 15.77 56.09
C VAL A 9 -16.55 14.88 57.17
N THR A 10 -16.40 13.59 56.90
CA THR A 10 -15.18 12.79 57.17
C THR A 10 -15.42 11.35 56.71
N GLY A 11 -15.17 11.09 55.42
CA GLY A 11 -15.12 9.75 54.84
C GLY A 11 -13.70 9.19 54.92
N VAL A 12 -13.59 8.05 55.58
CA VAL A 12 -12.36 7.34 55.93
C VAL A 12 -11.68 6.71 54.71
N ALA A 13 -10.36 6.92 54.64
CA ALA A 13 -9.31 6.13 54.00
C ALA A 13 -9.56 5.53 52.60
N ALA A 14 -9.06 6.23 51.57
CA ALA A 14 -8.73 5.63 50.29
C ALA A 14 -7.53 4.68 50.47
N ALA A 15 -7.78 3.38 50.47
CA ALA A 15 -6.73 2.37 50.37
C ALA A 15 -6.14 2.38 48.96
N LEU A 16 -4.98 3.03 48.84
CA LEU A 16 -4.09 2.97 47.69
C LEU A 16 -3.62 1.53 47.46
N LEU A 17 -4.28 0.81 46.55
CA LEU A 17 -3.69 -0.36 45.90
C LEU A 17 -2.84 0.15 44.72
N THR A 18 -1.61 0.56 45.05
CA THR A 18 -0.55 0.74 44.04
C THR A 18 -0.08 -0.65 43.64
N ALA A 19 -0.63 -1.17 42.54
CA ALA A 19 -0.06 -2.36 41.91
C ALA A 19 1.35 -2.01 41.40
N PRO A 20 2.40 -2.78 41.76
CA PRO A 20 3.72 -2.59 41.17
C PRO A 20 3.59 -2.86 39.67
N ALA A 21 3.93 -1.87 38.85
CA ALA A 21 4.12 -2.07 37.42
C ALA A 21 5.21 -3.12 37.26
N LEU A 22 4.83 -4.33 36.87
CA LEU A 22 5.76 -5.41 36.56
C LEU A 22 6.65 -4.88 35.43
N ALA A 23 7.90 -4.58 35.75
CA ALA A 23 8.93 -4.32 34.76
C ALA A 23 9.00 -5.55 33.85
N GLN A 24 8.78 -5.37 32.55
CA GLN A 24 8.99 -6.43 31.58
C GLN A 24 10.47 -6.80 31.64
N ASP A 25 10.79 -8.05 31.95
CA ASP A 25 12.16 -8.53 32.02
C ASP A 25 12.69 -8.72 30.59
N VAL A 26 13.22 -7.64 30.01
CA VAL A 26 13.80 -7.63 28.66
C VAL A 26 15.10 -8.44 28.68
N ARG A 27 15.19 -9.51 27.87
CA ARG A 27 16.40 -10.34 27.83
C ARG A 27 17.31 -9.93 26.66
N PRO A 28 18.65 -10.09 26.78
CA PRO A 28 19.59 -9.79 25.69
C PRO A 28 19.33 -10.57 24.38
N ASP A 29 18.76 -11.79 24.49
CA ASP A 29 18.41 -12.61 23.33
C ASP A 29 17.23 -12.04 22.54
N ASP A 30 16.25 -11.43 23.22
CA ASP A 30 15.10 -10.78 22.58
C ASP A 30 15.58 -9.62 21.69
N VAL A 31 16.48 -8.77 22.22
CA VAL A 31 17.13 -7.67 21.46
C VAL A 31 17.94 -8.19 20.25
N LYS A 32 18.52 -9.38 20.34
CA LYS A 32 19.25 -10.00 19.22
C LYS A 32 18.28 -10.50 18.16
N GLN A 33 17.14 -11.06 18.56
CA GLN A 33 16.09 -11.54 17.67
C GLN A 33 15.45 -10.37 16.91
N ASP A 34 15.02 -9.31 17.60
CA ASP A 34 14.42 -8.12 16.97
C ASP A 34 15.34 -7.48 15.92
N ARG A 35 16.66 -7.47 16.18
CA ARG A 35 17.65 -7.00 15.21
C ARG A 35 17.70 -7.85 13.96
N GLN A 36 17.51 -9.15 14.09
CA GLN A 36 17.46 -10.06 12.94
C GLN A 36 16.16 -9.86 12.17
N ASP A 37 15.03 -9.73 12.85
CA ASP A 37 13.72 -9.54 12.22
C ASP A 37 13.67 -8.21 11.47
N ILE A 38 14.08 -7.10 12.09
CA ILE A 38 14.22 -5.80 11.41
C ILE A 38 15.17 -5.87 10.19
N ARG A 39 16.17 -6.75 10.20
CA ARG A 39 17.06 -6.96 9.03
C ARG A 39 16.36 -7.74 7.93
N GLN A 40 15.51 -8.71 8.27
CA GLN A 40 14.69 -9.47 7.33
C GLN A 40 13.64 -8.57 6.67
N ASP A 41 12.87 -7.80 7.45
CA ASP A 41 11.86 -6.87 6.92
C ASP A 41 12.48 -5.83 5.98
N ARG A 42 13.69 -5.35 6.30
CA ARG A 42 14.42 -4.43 5.41
C ARG A 42 14.81 -5.09 4.09
N ARG A 43 15.06 -6.39 4.06
CA ARG A 43 15.35 -7.14 2.83
C ARG A 43 14.08 -7.33 2.02
N GLU A 44 12.97 -7.65 2.66
CA GLU A 44 11.63 -7.77 2.05
C GLU A 44 11.22 -6.43 1.44
N LEU A 45 11.24 -5.35 2.22
CA LEU A 45 11.03 -3.98 1.71
C LEU A 45 11.89 -3.63 0.49
N ARG A 46 13.11 -4.15 0.38
CA ARG A 46 13.96 -3.93 -0.80
C ARG A 46 13.48 -4.73 -2.00
N ARG A 47 12.90 -5.92 -1.82
CA ARG A 47 12.29 -6.74 -2.87
C ARG A 47 11.01 -6.09 -3.37
N ASP A 48 10.09 -5.67 -2.49
CA ASP A 48 8.85 -5.01 -2.90
C ASP A 48 9.14 -3.72 -3.67
N ASN A 49 10.19 -2.98 -3.29
CA ASN A 49 10.60 -1.79 -4.05
C ASN A 49 11.14 -2.10 -5.45
N ARG A 50 11.65 -3.31 -5.71
CA ARG A 50 12.03 -3.75 -7.05
C ARG A 50 10.81 -4.19 -7.84
N GLU A 51 9.89 -4.92 -7.22
CA GLU A 51 8.62 -5.37 -7.82
C GLU A 51 7.78 -4.16 -8.23
N ILE A 52 7.49 -3.23 -7.31
CA ILE A 52 6.81 -1.96 -7.58
C ILE A 52 7.48 -1.13 -8.70
N ARG A 53 8.78 -1.29 -8.94
CA ARG A 53 9.47 -0.63 -10.06
C ARG A 53 9.26 -1.36 -11.38
N ARG A 54 9.14 -2.68 -11.37
CA ARG A 54 8.79 -3.51 -12.54
C ARG A 54 7.35 -3.24 -12.97
N ASP A 55 6.38 -3.31 -12.06
CA ASP A 55 4.97 -3.10 -12.41
C ASP A 55 4.75 -1.68 -12.97
N ARG A 56 5.46 -0.68 -12.44
CA ARG A 56 5.45 0.68 -13.01
C ARG A 56 5.96 0.74 -14.44
N ARG A 57 6.95 -0.08 -14.80
CA ARG A 57 7.50 -0.15 -16.16
C ARG A 57 6.53 -0.86 -17.09
N GLU A 58 5.95 -1.97 -16.63
CA GLU A 58 4.96 -2.77 -17.36
C GLU A 58 3.72 -1.93 -17.67
N ILE A 59 3.09 -1.31 -16.66
CA ILE A 59 1.99 -0.34 -16.88
C ILE A 59 2.38 0.79 -17.85
N GLY A 60 3.65 1.20 -17.82
CA GLY A 60 4.20 2.19 -18.74
C GLY A 60 4.31 1.69 -20.18
N GLN A 61 4.59 0.39 -20.38
CA GLN A 61 4.59 -0.28 -21.68
C GLN A 61 3.16 -0.42 -22.20
N ASP A 62 2.22 -0.95 -21.40
CA ASP A 62 0.82 -1.08 -21.81
C ASP A 62 0.21 0.27 -22.18
N THR A 63 0.60 1.34 -21.46
CA THR A 63 0.16 2.70 -21.80
C THR A 63 0.64 3.16 -23.18
N ARG A 64 1.83 2.73 -23.61
CA ARG A 64 2.37 3.04 -24.94
C ARG A 64 1.71 2.19 -26.01
N GLU A 65 1.49 0.91 -25.76
CA GLU A 65 0.79 -0.01 -26.66
C GLU A 65 -0.63 0.49 -26.93
N ILE A 66 -1.40 0.77 -25.87
CA ILE A 66 -2.74 1.38 -25.95
C ILE A 66 -2.76 2.72 -26.70
N ARG A 67 -1.64 3.46 -26.70
CA ARG A 67 -1.51 4.69 -27.48
C ARG A 67 -1.27 4.39 -28.96
N GLY A 68 -0.50 3.35 -29.27
CA GLY A 68 -0.33 2.75 -30.59
C GLY A 68 -1.68 2.33 -31.17
N ASP A 69 -2.42 1.46 -30.50
CA ASP A 69 -3.71 0.95 -31.01
C ASP A 69 -4.71 2.09 -31.24
N ARG A 70 -4.67 3.13 -30.41
CA ARG A 70 -5.51 4.33 -30.61
C ARG A 70 -5.11 5.14 -31.83
N ARG A 71 -3.84 5.11 -32.22
CA ARG A 71 -3.36 5.74 -33.45
C ARG A 71 -3.81 4.91 -34.64
N ASP A 72 -3.64 3.60 -34.60
CA ASP A 72 -4.03 2.69 -35.67
C ASP A 72 -5.55 2.79 -35.92
N LEU A 73 -6.35 2.77 -34.84
CA LEU A 73 -7.80 3.02 -34.92
C LEU A 73 -8.20 4.39 -35.49
N ARG A 74 -7.30 5.39 -35.48
CA ARG A 74 -7.55 6.67 -36.17
C ARG A 74 -7.22 6.58 -37.65
N GLU A 75 -6.22 5.79 -38.02
CA GLU A 75 -5.85 5.49 -39.40
C GLU A 75 -6.96 4.67 -40.06
N ASP A 76 -7.46 3.59 -39.44
CA ASP A 76 -8.58 2.79 -39.98
C ASP A 76 -9.86 3.63 -40.19
N ARG A 77 -10.09 4.61 -39.32
CA ARG A 77 -11.24 5.52 -39.46
C ARG A 77 -11.09 6.48 -40.64
N ARG A 78 -9.86 6.82 -41.03
CA ARG A 78 -9.60 7.63 -42.22
C ARG A 78 -9.81 6.79 -43.47
N ASP A 79 -9.36 5.54 -43.46
CA ASP A 79 -9.54 4.60 -44.56
C ASP A 79 -11.03 4.31 -44.77
N LEU A 80 -11.76 4.03 -43.69
CA LEU A 80 -13.24 3.93 -43.71
C LEU A 80 -13.92 5.17 -44.30
N ALA A 81 -13.41 6.37 -44.01
CA ALA A 81 -13.97 7.60 -44.56
C ALA A 81 -13.66 7.74 -46.06
N ALA A 82 -12.49 7.30 -46.51
CA ALA A 82 -12.11 7.26 -47.92
C ALA A 82 -12.97 6.26 -48.69
N ASP A 83 -13.15 5.05 -48.18
CA ASP A 83 -13.94 4.00 -48.83
C ASP A 83 -15.42 4.37 -48.93
N ARG A 84 -15.96 5.00 -47.88
CA ARG A 84 -17.29 5.61 -47.93
C ARG A 84 -17.43 6.65 -49.02
N LYS A 85 -16.41 7.48 -49.24
CA LYS A 85 -16.40 8.51 -50.29
C LYS A 85 -16.28 7.89 -51.68
N ALA A 86 -15.52 6.80 -51.81
CA ALA A 86 -15.39 6.03 -53.04
C ALA A 86 -16.65 5.21 -53.36
N GLY A 87 -17.51 4.95 -52.37
CA GLY A 87 -18.71 4.15 -52.52
C GLY A 87 -18.46 2.64 -52.48
N ASP A 88 -17.27 2.21 -52.03
CA ASP A 88 -16.91 0.80 -51.89
C ASP A 88 -17.56 0.22 -50.64
N LYS A 89 -18.68 -0.49 -50.83
CA LYS A 89 -19.47 -1.03 -49.72
C LYS A 89 -18.80 -2.21 -49.05
N ASP A 90 -18.00 -2.99 -49.78
CA ASP A 90 -17.36 -4.18 -49.25
C ASP A 90 -16.15 -3.80 -48.39
N ALA A 91 -15.34 -2.83 -48.85
CA ALA A 91 -14.25 -2.27 -48.07
C ALA A 91 -14.76 -1.62 -46.77
N VAL A 92 -15.81 -0.79 -46.86
CA VAL A 92 -16.48 -0.19 -45.69
C VAL A 92 -16.95 -1.24 -44.67
N LYS A 93 -17.46 -2.38 -45.14
CA LYS A 93 -17.92 -3.45 -44.26
C LYS A 93 -16.76 -4.11 -43.53
N ASN A 94 -15.63 -4.32 -44.21
CA ASN A 94 -14.42 -4.90 -43.63
C ASN A 94 -13.81 -3.94 -42.61
N ASP A 95 -13.61 -2.66 -42.95
CA ASP A 95 -13.09 -1.65 -42.02
C ASP A 95 -13.92 -1.55 -40.74
N LEU A 96 -15.26 -1.58 -40.86
CA LEU A 96 -16.13 -1.55 -39.69
C LEU A 96 -15.98 -2.79 -38.80
N LYS A 97 -15.67 -3.94 -39.38
CA LYS A 97 -15.42 -5.18 -38.65
C LYS A 97 -14.08 -5.09 -37.91
N ASP A 98 -13.05 -4.60 -38.58
CA ASP A 98 -11.70 -4.49 -38.03
C ASP A 98 -11.67 -3.44 -36.90
N ILE A 99 -12.20 -2.24 -37.15
CA ILE A 99 -12.38 -1.19 -36.11
C ILE A 99 -13.17 -1.72 -34.90
N ARG A 100 -14.12 -2.62 -35.11
CA ARG A 100 -14.90 -3.21 -34.00
C ARG A 100 -14.06 -4.21 -33.21
N ALA A 101 -13.24 -5.01 -33.86
CA ALA A 101 -12.29 -5.92 -33.20
C ALA A 101 -11.26 -5.11 -32.40
N ASP A 102 -10.61 -4.14 -33.01
CA ASP A 102 -9.57 -3.32 -32.35
C ASP A 102 -10.12 -2.54 -31.15
N ARG A 103 -11.37 -2.04 -31.24
CA ARG A 103 -12.02 -1.41 -30.08
C ARG A 103 -12.28 -2.38 -28.94
N LYS A 104 -12.56 -3.66 -29.24
CA LYS A 104 -12.78 -4.68 -28.24
C LYS A 104 -11.46 -5.01 -27.54
N ASP A 105 -10.40 -5.16 -28.31
CA ASP A 105 -9.06 -5.50 -27.80
C ASP A 105 -8.51 -4.35 -26.97
N LEU A 106 -8.53 -3.12 -27.50
CA LEU A 106 -8.18 -1.89 -26.77
C LEU A 106 -8.97 -1.73 -25.46
N ARG A 107 -10.22 -2.19 -25.41
CA ARG A 107 -11.02 -2.17 -24.17
C ARG A 107 -10.51 -3.21 -23.16
N GLY A 108 -10.07 -4.37 -23.64
CA GLY A 108 -9.36 -5.40 -22.87
C GLY A 108 -8.09 -4.82 -22.24
N ASP A 109 -7.19 -4.28 -23.06
CA ASP A 109 -5.89 -3.77 -22.60
C ASP A 109 -6.07 -2.62 -21.59
N VAL A 110 -7.03 -1.73 -21.84
CA VAL A 110 -7.37 -0.65 -20.90
C VAL A 110 -7.90 -1.19 -19.57
N LYS A 111 -8.60 -2.33 -19.57
CA LYS A 111 -9.09 -2.98 -18.35
C LYS A 111 -7.96 -3.67 -17.60
N GLU A 112 -7.07 -4.36 -18.29
CA GLU A 112 -5.90 -5.05 -17.73
C GLU A 112 -4.96 -4.04 -17.07
N ARG A 113 -4.50 -3.02 -17.80
CA ARG A 113 -3.69 -1.93 -17.24
C ARG A 113 -4.34 -1.25 -16.02
N ARG A 114 -5.68 -1.20 -15.97
CA ARG A 114 -6.41 -0.66 -14.80
C ARG A 114 -6.38 -1.61 -13.61
N ALA A 115 -6.38 -2.92 -13.84
CA ALA A 115 -6.19 -3.91 -12.79
C ALA A 115 -4.78 -3.82 -12.22
N ASP A 116 -3.75 -3.80 -13.07
CA ASP A 116 -2.34 -3.69 -12.63
C ASP A 116 -2.10 -2.40 -11.85
N ALA A 117 -2.71 -1.30 -12.28
CA ALA A 117 -2.64 -0.04 -11.55
C ALA A 117 -3.31 -0.08 -10.16
N ARG A 118 -4.30 -0.97 -9.95
CA ARG A 118 -4.93 -1.20 -8.64
C ARG A 118 -4.03 -2.05 -7.76
N GLU A 119 -3.50 -3.14 -8.28
CA GLU A 119 -2.55 -4.02 -7.59
C GLU A 119 -1.32 -3.22 -7.12
N LEU A 120 -0.69 -2.46 -8.02
CA LEU A 120 0.40 -1.56 -7.69
C LEU A 120 0.04 -0.50 -6.62
N ARG A 121 -1.25 -0.15 -6.48
CA ARG A 121 -1.71 0.75 -5.42
C ARG A 121 -1.78 0.02 -4.08
N GLU A 122 -2.19 -1.24 -4.08
CA GLU A 122 -2.23 -2.14 -2.91
C GLU A 122 -0.80 -2.42 -2.41
N ASP A 123 0.12 -2.86 -3.27
CA ASP A 123 1.53 -3.09 -2.88
C ASP A 123 2.17 -1.83 -2.28
N ARG A 124 1.80 -0.65 -2.79
CA ARG A 124 2.29 0.61 -2.25
C ARG A 124 1.74 0.91 -0.85
N ARG A 125 0.53 0.46 -0.52
CA ARG A 125 -0.07 0.57 0.81
C ARG A 125 0.59 -0.42 1.77
N ASP A 126 0.76 -1.66 1.36
CA ASP A 126 1.35 -2.70 2.20
C ASP A 126 2.79 -2.33 2.55
N ARG A 127 3.60 -2.00 1.55
CA ARG A 127 4.96 -1.47 1.78
C ARG A 127 5.00 -0.17 2.63
N ARG A 128 3.91 0.61 2.69
CA ARG A 128 3.84 1.77 3.61
C ARG A 128 3.59 1.30 5.04
N GLN A 129 2.78 0.26 5.22
CA GLN A 129 2.51 -0.37 6.49
C GLN A 129 3.77 -1.06 7.03
N ASP A 130 4.45 -1.89 6.23
CA ASP A 130 5.70 -2.56 6.66
C ASP A 130 6.78 -1.54 7.06
N ARG A 131 6.82 -0.39 6.37
CA ARG A 131 7.73 0.70 6.75
C ARG A 131 7.39 1.35 8.08
N ARG A 132 6.12 1.34 8.50
CA ARG A 132 5.69 1.81 9.83
C ARG A 132 6.05 0.78 10.89
N ASP A 133 5.82 -0.49 10.61
CA ASP A 133 6.11 -1.59 11.55
C ASP A 133 7.61 -1.65 11.85
N VAL A 134 8.45 -1.65 10.80
CA VAL A 134 9.92 -1.54 10.94
C VAL A 134 10.38 -0.27 11.68
N ARG A 135 9.58 0.80 11.71
CA ARG A 135 9.89 2.00 12.52
C ARG A 135 9.50 1.80 13.97
N HIS A 136 8.39 1.11 14.24
CA HIS A 136 7.93 0.74 15.57
C HIS A 136 8.93 -0.21 16.23
N ASP A 137 9.30 -1.31 15.57
CA ASP A 137 10.24 -2.30 16.11
C ASP A 137 11.60 -1.68 16.44
N ARG A 138 12.05 -0.71 15.64
CA ARG A 138 13.28 0.04 15.93
C ARG A 138 13.17 0.93 17.16
N ARG A 139 11.98 1.46 17.45
CA ARG A 139 11.74 2.27 18.65
C ARG A 139 11.74 1.37 19.87
N ASP A 140 11.06 0.23 19.80
CA ASP A 140 10.97 -0.75 20.89
C ASP A 140 12.35 -1.31 21.21
N LEU A 141 13.07 -1.78 20.18
CA LEU A 141 14.46 -2.23 20.31
C LEU A 141 15.39 -1.16 20.95
N ARG A 142 15.10 0.12 20.74
CA ARG A 142 15.85 1.21 21.37
C ARG A 142 15.48 1.37 22.85
N GLN A 143 14.22 1.15 23.23
CA GLN A 143 13.77 1.16 24.62
C GLN A 143 14.34 -0.05 25.37
N ASP A 144 14.21 -1.25 24.82
CA ASP A 144 14.76 -2.50 25.37
C ASP A 144 16.26 -2.39 25.65
N ARG A 145 17.00 -1.82 24.70
CA ARG A 145 18.44 -1.59 24.88
C ARG A 145 18.75 -0.57 25.98
N LYS A 146 17.87 0.40 26.25
CA LYS A 146 18.05 1.32 27.39
C LYS A 146 17.75 0.62 28.70
N GLU A 147 16.68 -0.17 28.75
CA GLU A 147 16.26 -0.91 29.95
C GLU A 147 17.32 -1.92 30.40
N LEU A 148 17.85 -2.70 29.46
CA LEU A 148 18.99 -3.59 29.71
C LEU A 148 20.22 -2.85 30.26
N LYS A 149 20.49 -1.64 29.75
CA LYS A 149 21.62 -0.83 30.24
C LYS A 149 21.36 -0.31 31.64
N THR A 150 20.14 0.13 31.94
CA THR A 150 19.79 0.63 33.28
C THR A 150 19.85 -0.48 34.32
N ASP A 151 19.36 -1.68 33.98
CA ASP A 151 19.42 -2.85 34.87
C ASP A 151 20.88 -3.29 35.12
N GLN A 152 21.73 -3.25 34.09
CA GLN A 152 23.18 -3.50 34.25
C GLN A 152 23.90 -2.47 35.13
N THR A 153 23.45 -1.21 35.15
CA THR A 153 24.04 -0.17 36.02
C THR A 153 23.46 -0.13 37.43
N ALA A 154 22.31 -0.77 37.65
CA ALA A 154 21.62 -0.83 38.95
C ALA A 154 22.01 -2.06 39.78
N LYS A 155 22.69 -3.05 39.16
CA LYS A 155 23.34 -4.19 39.80
C LYS A 155 24.80 -3.88 40.10
#